data_AF-A0A3G3GRH2-F1
#
_entry.id   AF-A0A3G3GRH2-F1
#
_cell.length_a   1.000
_cell.length_b   1.000
_cell.length_c   1.000
_cell.angle_alpha   90.00
_cell.angle_beta   90.00
_cell.angle_gamma   90.00
#
_symmetry.space_group_name_H-M   'P 1'
#
loop_
_entity.id
_entity.type
_entity.pdbx_description
1 polymer ?
#
loop_
_entity_poly.entity_id
_entity_poly.type
_entity_poly.pdbx_seq_one_letter_code
_entity_poly.pdbx_strand_id
1 'polypeptide(L)' 'MKTVDQLPLNEVQLSLLRMFARPMSEDQTLKIKRALVQFLSDELDNEIEKVVKQKNITDNDFEKLRKQHQRTPKK' A
#
# COMPACT_ATOMS: atom_id res chain seq x y z
N MET A 1 -11.83 15.58 17.30
CA MET A 1 -11.88 14.43 16.36
C MET A 1 -11.71 15.05 14.97
N LYS A 2 -10.56 14.86 14.30
CA LYS A 2 -10.32 15.49 12.99
C LYS A 2 -11.24 14.82 11.97
N THR A 3 -12.14 15.60 11.38
CA THR A 3 -13.06 15.15 10.33
C THR A 3 -12.25 14.78 9.10
N VAL A 4 -12.42 13.56 8.61
CA VAL A 4 -11.89 13.14 7.32
C VAL A 4 -12.69 13.93 6.29
N ASP A 5 -12.08 14.98 5.73
CA ASP A 5 -12.69 15.77 4.67
C ASP A 5 -13.10 14.83 3.53
N GLN A 6 -14.39 14.92 3.16
CA GLN A 6 -15.04 14.15 2.12
C GLN A 6 -14.50 14.56 0.75
N LEU A 7 -13.34 14.04 0.37
CA LEU A 7 -13.02 13.91 -1.05
C LEU A 7 -14.12 13.04 -1.69
N PRO A 8 -14.73 13.45 -2.82
CA PRO A 8 -15.76 12.65 -3.46
C PRO A 8 -15.15 11.29 -3.81
N LEU A 9 -15.78 10.23 -3.29
CA LEU A 9 -15.36 8.87 -3.58
C LEU A 9 -15.44 8.63 -5.08
N ASN A 10 -14.41 8.01 -5.65
CA ASN A 10 -14.45 7.63 -7.06
C ASN A 10 -15.43 6.46 -7.29
N GLU A 11 -15.77 6.19 -8.54
CA GLU A 11 -16.75 5.16 -8.92
C GLU A 11 -16.42 3.77 -8.35
N VAL A 12 -15.13 3.41 -8.29
CA VAL A 12 -14.69 2.12 -7.74
C VAL A 12 -14.94 2.06 -6.23
N GLN A 13 -14.59 3.12 -5.50
CA GLN A 13 -14.83 3.22 -4.06
C GLN A 13 -16.33 3.16 -3.74
N LEU A 14 -17.16 3.87 -4.51
CA LEU A 14 -18.62 3.83 -4.36
C LEU A 14 -19.19 2.43 -4.64
N SER A 15 -18.70 1.76 -5.70
CA SER A 15 -19.09 0.39 -6.04
C SER A 15 -18.74 -0.59 -4.91
N LEU A 16 -17.53 -0.51 -4.35
CA LEU A 16 -17.11 -1.34 -3.23
C LEU A 16 -17.99 -1.14 -1.98
N LEU A 17 -18.33 0.11 -1.64
CA LEU A 17 -19.24 0.39 -0.53
C LEU A 17 -20.63 -0.21 -0.75
N ARG A 18 -21.18 -0.08 -1.98
CA ARG A 18 -22.48 -0.67 -2.33
C ARG A 18 -22.43 -2.21 -2.26
N MET A 19 -21.34 -2.82 -2.72
CA MET A 19 -21.16 -4.28 -2.72
C MET A 19 -21.09 -4.87 -1.32
N PHE A 20 -20.52 -4.15 -0.37
CA PHE A 20 -20.36 -4.57 1.03
C PHE A 20 -21.31 -3.85 2.00
N ALA A 21 -22.47 -3.38 1.54
CA ALA A 21 -23.42 -2.63 2.35
C ALA A 21 -24.13 -3.46 3.44
N ARG A 22 -23.98 -4.79 3.43
CA ARG A 22 -24.57 -5.70 4.43
C ARG A 22 -23.63 -5.92 5.61
N PRO A 23 -24.14 -6.24 6.82
CA PRO A 23 -23.31 -6.66 7.94
C PRO A 23 -22.39 -7.84 7.56
N MET A 24 -21.14 -7.78 7.98
CA MET A 24 -20.13 -8.81 7.76
C MET A 24 -19.50 -9.19 9.09
N SER A 25 -19.09 -10.45 9.21
CA SER A 25 -18.24 -10.89 10.32
C SER A 25 -16.85 -10.26 10.24
N GLU A 26 -16.14 -10.26 11.37
CA GLU A 26 -14.75 -9.82 11.43
C GLU A 26 -13.85 -10.61 10.48
N ASP A 27 -14.05 -11.94 10.39
CA ASP A 27 -13.30 -12.82 9.48
C ASP A 27 -13.50 -12.47 8.01
N GLN A 28 -14.75 -12.20 7.61
CA GLN A 28 -15.05 -11.77 6.24
C GLN A 28 -14.41 -10.40 5.95
N THR A 29 -14.50 -9.48 6.90
CA THR A 29 -13.89 -8.15 6.80
C THR A 29 -12.38 -8.24 6.66
N LEU A 30 -11.73 -9.12 7.44
CA LEU A 30 -10.29 -9.34 7.39
C LEU A 30 -9.86 -9.93 6.04
N LYS A 31 -10.62 -10.89 5.49
CA LYS A 31 -10.36 -11.45 4.16
C LYS A 31 -10.42 -10.38 3.06
N ILE A 32 -11.42 -9.51 3.09
CA ILE A 32 -11.55 -8.41 2.12
C ILE A 32 -10.38 -7.43 2.26
N LYS A 33 -10.05 -7.03 3.50
CA LYS A 33 -8.90 -6.14 3.75
C LYS A 33 -7.61 -6.71 3.20
N ARG A 34 -7.34 -8.01 3.44
CA ARG A 34 -6.15 -8.69 2.91
C ARG A 34 -6.12 -8.69 1.38
N ALA A 35 -7.26 -8.98 0.73
CA ALA A 35 -7.34 -8.97 -0.73
C ALA A 35 -7.06 -7.57 -1.32
N LEU A 36 -7.63 -6.52 -0.72
CA LEU A 36 -7.40 -5.14 -1.16
C LEU A 36 -5.94 -4.70 -0.93
N VAL A 37 -5.36 -5.05 0.22
CA VAL A 37 -3.94 -4.75 0.51
C VAL A 37 -3.03 -5.49 -0.45
N GLN A 38 -3.30 -6.77 -0.72
CA GLN A 38 -2.52 -7.55 -1.68
C GLN A 38 -2.53 -6.90 -3.07
N PHE A 39 -3.70 -6.53 -3.56
CA PHE A 39 -3.83 -5.83 -4.84
C PHE A 39 -2.99 -4.54 -4.89
N LEU A 40 -3.05 -3.73 -3.83
CA LEU A 40 -2.25 -2.49 -3.76
C LEU A 40 -0.75 -2.76 -3.65
N SER A 41 -0.35 -3.83 -2.95
CA SER A 41 1.05 -4.27 -2.88
C SER A 41 1.58 -4.71 -4.23
N ASP A 42 0.80 -5.50 -4.99
CA ASP A 42 1.19 -5.96 -6.31
C ASP A 42 1.38 -4.77 -7.29
N GLU A 43 0.48 -3.78 -7.25
CA GLU A 43 0.62 -2.55 -8.04
C GLU A 43 1.85 -1.73 -7.63
N LEU A 44 2.14 -1.66 -6.32
CA LEU A 44 3.32 -0.97 -5.82
C LEU A 44 4.61 -1.64 -6.28
N ASP A 45 4.68 -2.97 -6.22
CA ASP A 45 5.86 -3.74 -6.67
C ASP A 45 6.14 -3.49 -8.16
N ASN A 46 5.10 -3.47 -8.99
CA ASN A 46 5.21 -3.14 -10.41
C ASN A 46 5.79 -1.73 -10.64
N GLU A 47 5.34 -0.73 -9.88
CA GLU A 47 5.87 0.63 -9.98
C GLU A 47 7.31 0.73 -9.46
N ILE A 48 7.66 0.02 -8.38
CA ILE A 48 9.04 -0.06 -7.88
C ILE A 48 9.94 -0.64 -8.96
N GLU A 49 9.56 -1.74 -9.61
CA GLU A 49 10.34 -2.34 -10.69
C GLU A 49 10.57 -1.36 -11.85
N LYS A 50 9.54 -0.61 -12.25
CA LYS A 50 9.68 0.42 -13.30
C LYS A 50 10.71 1.46 -12.89
N VAL A 51 10.63 1.97 -11.67
CA VAL A 51 11.57 2.99 -11.16
C VAL A 51 12.99 2.46 -11.05
N VAL A 52 13.17 1.22 -10.57
CA VAL A 52 14.47 0.53 -10.47
C VAL A 52 15.12 0.44 -11.84
N LYS A 53 14.36 -0.01 -12.85
CA LYS A 53 14.82 -0.10 -14.25
C LYS A 53 15.15 1.28 -14.81
N GLN A 54 14.28 2.27 -14.65
CA GLN A 54 14.48 3.64 -15.15
C GLN A 54 15.72 4.31 -14.56
N LYS A 55 15.99 4.09 -13.27
CA LYS A 55 17.10 4.69 -12.55
C LYS A 55 18.38 3.86 -12.62
N ASN A 56 18.36 2.73 -13.34
CA ASN A 56 19.47 1.75 -13.40
C ASN A 56 19.97 1.39 -11.99
N ILE A 57 19.05 1.23 -11.03
CA ILE A 57 19.40 0.82 -9.66
C ILE A 57 19.88 -0.63 -9.73
N THR A 58 21.07 -0.87 -9.20
CA THR A 58 21.70 -2.21 -9.20
C THR A 58 21.63 -2.86 -7.82
N ASP A 59 21.88 -4.17 -7.75
CA ASP A 59 22.01 -4.90 -6.49
C ASP A 59 23.07 -4.29 -5.56
N ASN A 60 24.12 -3.71 -6.14
CA ASN A 60 25.15 -3.01 -5.38
C ASN A 60 24.61 -1.74 -4.69
N ASP A 61 23.63 -1.06 -5.28
CA ASP A 61 23.01 0.12 -4.68
C ASP A 61 22.10 -0.28 -3.52
N PHE A 62 21.37 -1.39 -3.66
CA PHE A 62 20.62 -1.99 -2.55
C PHE A 62 21.55 -2.44 -1.40
N GLU A 63 22.70 -3.06 -1.72
CA GLU A 63 23.68 -3.45 -0.71
C GLU A 63 24.30 -2.24 0.01
N LYS A 64 24.58 -1.14 -0.69
CA LYS A 64 25.03 0.11 -0.06
C LYS A 64 23.98 0.67 0.90
N LEU A 65 22.71 0.69 0.48
CA LEU A 65 21.56 1.11 1.31
C LEU A 65 21.39 0.24 2.56
N ARG A 66 21.53 -1.09 2.42
CA ARG A 66 21.42 -2.05 3.52
C ARG A 66 22.54 -1.90 4.56
N LYS A 67 23.75 -1.60 4.09
CA LYS A 67 24.93 -1.36 4.96
C LYS A 67 24.91 0.01 5.61
N GLN A 68 24.10 0.94 5.11
CA GLN A 68 23.89 2.23 5.75
C GLN A 68 23.16 2.00 7.08
N HIS A 69 23.81 2.33 8.20
CA HIS A 69 23.19 2.24 9.52
C HIS A 69 22.09 3.31 9.65
N GLN A 70 20.86 2.98 9.27
CA GLN A 70 19.68 3.85 9.41
C GLN A 70 19.16 3.90 10.87
N ARG A 71 19.98 3.50 11.85
CA ARG A 71 19.57 3.58 13.26
C ARG A 71 19.53 5.04 13.67
N THR A 72 18.43 5.45 14.29
CA THR A 72 18.33 6.76 14.93
C THR A 72 19.46 6.89 15.95
N PRO A 73 20.29 7.94 15.90
CA PRO A 73 21.27 8.17 16.95
C PRO A 73 20.52 8.35 18.28
N LYS A 74 20.90 7.58 19.30
CA LYS A 74 20.40 7.78 20.66
C LYS A 74 20.82 9.19 21.09
N LYS A 75 19.83 10.03 21.44
CA LYS A 75 20.05 11.24 22.25
C LYS A 75 20.33 10.83 23.70
#